data_AF-A0A2V2SX91-F1
#
_entry.id   AF-A0A2V2SX91-F1
#
_cell.length_a   1.000
_cell.length_b   1.000
_cell.length_c   1.000
_cell.angle_alpha   90.00
_cell.angle_beta   90.00
_cell.angle_gamma   90.00
#
_symmetry.space_group_name_H-M   'P 1'
#
loop_
_entity.id
_entity.type
_entity.pdbx_description
1 polymer ?
#
loop_
_entity_poly.entity_id
_entity_poly.type
_entity_poly.pdbx_seq_one_letter_code
_entity_poly.pdbx_strand_id
1 'polypeptide(L)'
;MSSTPEELQAIREGVRALCAEYGSAYWREIDERKGFPEAFVKAMTEAGWLSAMIPEEYGGSGLGLAEASVILEEVNRCGGNSGTIHGQMYNMFTLLRNGSEEQKRYYLPRLASGE
;
A
#
# COMPACT_ATOMS: atom_id res chain seq x y z
N MET A 1 5.93 18.65 -2.07
CA MET A 1 5.14 19.16 -3.21
C MET A 1 4.02 18.16 -3.46
N SER A 2 2.84 18.61 -3.87
CA SER A 2 1.76 17.68 -4.28
C SER A 2 2.14 17.06 -5.62
N SER A 3 1.93 15.75 -5.82
CA SER A 3 2.13 15.16 -7.14
C SER A 3 1.25 15.79 -8.20
N THR A 4 1.77 15.80 -9.42
CA THR A 4 1.07 16.23 -10.64
C THR A 4 -0.02 15.22 -11.03
N PRO A 5 -1.04 15.63 -11.80
CA PRO A 5 -2.03 14.70 -12.34
C PRO A 5 -1.42 13.53 -13.12
N GLU A 6 -0.33 13.77 -13.86
CA GLU A 6 0.38 12.75 -14.63
C GLU A 6 1.05 11.71 -13.72
N GLU A 7 1.69 12.13 -12.63
CA GLU A 7 2.27 11.22 -11.63
C GLU A 7 1.20 10.38 -10.93
N LEU A 8 0.08 10.99 -10.55
CA LEU A 8 -1.05 10.26 -9.96
C LEU A 8 -1.66 9.26 -10.97
N GLN A 9 -1.70 9.61 -12.24
CA GLN A 9 -2.16 8.70 -13.30
C GLN A 9 -1.21 7.51 -13.47
N ALA A 10 0.11 7.72 -13.41
CA ALA A 10 1.09 6.63 -13.44
C ALA A 10 0.92 5.66 -12.25
N ILE A 11 0.64 6.18 -11.05
CA ILE A 11 0.31 5.35 -9.88
C ILE A 11 -0.94 4.51 -10.14
N ARG A 12 -2.02 5.10 -10.68
CA ARG A 12 -3.24 4.34 -11.03
C ARG A 12 -2.94 3.22 -12.01
N GLU A 13 -2.13 3.49 -13.04
CA GLU A 13 -1.79 2.49 -14.04
C GLU A 13 -0.99 1.33 -13.44
N GLY A 14 0.01 1.63 -12.60
CA GLY A 14 0.78 0.61 -11.90
C GLY A 14 -0.07 -0.25 -10.96
N VAL A 15 -0.93 0.38 -10.16
CA VAL A 15 -1.84 -0.35 -9.25
C VAL A 15 -2.87 -1.17 -10.03
N ARG A 16 -3.43 -0.63 -11.11
CA ARG A 16 -4.39 -1.34 -11.96
C ARG A 16 -3.76 -2.56 -12.64
N ALA A 17 -2.52 -2.44 -13.10
CA ALA A 17 -1.80 -3.55 -13.72
C ALA A 17 -1.66 -4.72 -12.74
N LEU A 18 -1.27 -4.44 -11.49
CA LEU A 18 -1.20 -5.48 -10.44
C LEU A 18 -2.59 -6.03 -10.10
N CYS A 19 -3.60 -5.18 -9.96
CA CYS A 19 -4.98 -5.62 -9.66
C CYS A 19 -5.56 -6.53 -10.76
N ALA A 20 -5.12 -6.40 -12.01
CA ALA A 20 -5.57 -7.25 -13.11
C ALA A 20 -5.23 -8.74 -12.91
N GLU A 21 -4.23 -9.05 -12.07
CA GLU A 21 -3.87 -10.41 -11.69
C GLU A 21 -4.84 -11.02 -10.66
N TYR A 22 -5.67 -10.18 -10.00
CA TYR A 22 -6.58 -10.56 -8.92
C TYR A 22 -8.02 -10.19 -9.26
N GLY A 23 -8.62 -10.95 -10.17
CA GLY A 23 -10.00 -10.72 -10.63
C GLY A 23 -11.09 -11.07 -9.62
N SER A 24 -12.35 -10.88 -10.03
CA SER A 24 -13.52 -11.10 -9.17
C SER A 24 -13.64 -12.51 -8.59
N ALA A 25 -13.16 -13.55 -9.28
CA ALA A 25 -13.16 -14.92 -8.77
C ALA A 25 -12.28 -15.07 -7.52
N TYR A 26 -11.09 -14.47 -7.52
CA TYR A 26 -10.20 -14.43 -6.36
C TYR A 26 -10.91 -13.78 -5.17
N TRP A 27 -11.44 -12.58 -5.35
CA TRP A 27 -12.09 -11.83 -4.27
C TRP A 27 -13.33 -12.52 -3.71
N ARG A 28 -14.12 -13.19 -4.57
CA ARG A 28 -15.26 -14.01 -4.13
C ARG A 28 -14.82 -15.19 -3.27
N GLU A 29 -13.76 -15.90 -3.67
CA GLU A 29 -13.23 -17.01 -2.87
C GLU A 29 -12.77 -16.53 -1.49
N ILE A 30 -12.06 -15.39 -1.43
CA ILE A 30 -11.64 -14.78 -0.17
C ILE A 30 -12.85 -14.44 0.71
N ASP A 31 -13.90 -13.86 0.14
CA ASP A 31 -15.12 -13.48 0.86
C ASP A 31 -15.89 -14.70 1.38
N GLU A 32 -16.12 -15.71 0.52
CA GLU A 32 -16.83 -16.95 0.85
C GLU A 32 -16.19 -17.67 2.04
N ARG A 33 -14.85 -17.70 2.08
CA ARG A 33 -14.10 -18.31 3.19
C ARG A 33 -13.86 -17.36 4.37
N LYS A 34 -14.33 -16.11 4.29
CA LYS A 34 -14.06 -15.03 5.26
C LYS A 34 -12.57 -14.86 5.56
N GLY A 35 -11.75 -15.01 4.52
CA GLY A 35 -10.29 -15.05 4.64
C GLY A 35 -9.63 -13.69 4.47
N PHE A 36 -8.31 -13.67 4.69
CA PHE A 36 -7.45 -12.54 4.35
C PHE A 36 -6.79 -12.78 2.98
N PRO A 37 -6.68 -11.76 2.10
CA PRO A 37 -6.13 -11.91 0.76
C PRO A 37 -4.59 -11.87 0.79
N GLU A 38 -3.95 -12.86 1.44
CA GLU A 38 -2.49 -12.89 1.64
C GLU A 38 -1.69 -12.74 0.34
N ALA A 39 -2.10 -13.42 -0.72
CA ALA A 39 -1.43 -13.36 -2.01
C ALA A 39 -1.43 -11.94 -2.61
N PHE A 40 -2.56 -11.24 -2.53
CA PHE A 40 -2.68 -9.85 -3.01
C PHE A 40 -1.87 -8.89 -2.15
N VAL A 41 -1.94 -9.03 -0.82
CA VAL A 41 -1.20 -8.19 0.13
C VAL A 41 0.31 -8.37 -0.09
N LYS A 42 0.78 -9.60 -0.26
CA LYS A 42 2.19 -9.89 -0.58
C LYS A 42 2.62 -9.21 -1.88
N ALA A 43 1.83 -9.32 -2.95
CA ALA A 43 2.15 -8.66 -4.22
C ALA A 43 2.21 -7.13 -4.08
N MET A 44 1.26 -6.54 -3.35
CA MET A 44 1.25 -5.09 -3.08
C MET A 44 2.46 -4.64 -2.23
N THR A 45 2.95 -5.49 -1.32
CA THR A 45 4.17 -5.25 -0.54
C THR A 45 5.41 -5.33 -1.42
N GLU A 46 5.54 -6.39 -2.21
CA GLU A 46 6.69 -6.61 -3.11
C GLU A 46 6.80 -5.53 -4.19
N ALA A 47 5.65 -4.99 -4.64
CA ALA A 47 5.60 -3.86 -5.56
C ALA A 47 5.89 -2.50 -4.89
N GLY A 48 6.09 -2.46 -3.56
CA GLY A 48 6.39 -1.24 -2.81
C GLY A 48 5.19 -0.34 -2.52
N TRP A 49 3.98 -0.70 -2.95
CA TRP A 49 2.79 0.12 -2.74
C TRP A 49 2.46 0.29 -1.26
N LEU A 50 2.68 -0.77 -0.46
CA LEU A 50 2.38 -0.78 0.98
C LEU A 50 3.39 -0.01 1.85
N SER A 51 4.56 0.31 1.29
CA SER A 51 5.59 1.14 1.93
C SER A 51 5.70 2.53 1.29
N ALA A 52 4.77 2.89 0.41
CA ALA A 52 4.79 4.14 -0.36
C ALA A 52 5.01 5.40 0.49
N MET A 53 4.37 5.48 1.67
CA MET A 53 4.48 6.64 2.57
C MET A 53 5.67 6.57 3.55
N ILE A 54 6.46 5.50 3.53
CA ILE A 54 7.68 5.41 4.34
C ILE A 54 8.76 6.25 3.62
N PRO A 55 9.50 7.13 4.32
CA PRO A 55 10.58 7.90 3.72
C PRO A 55 11.66 7.02 3.10
N GLU A 56 12.31 7.51 2.05
CA GLU A 56 13.37 6.79 1.33
C GLU A 56 14.53 6.35 2.25
N GLU A 57 14.88 7.15 3.27
CA GLU A 57 15.93 6.80 4.25
C GLU A 57 15.61 5.53 5.06
N TYR A 58 14.34 5.12 5.11
CA TYR A 58 13.87 3.90 5.74
C TYR A 58 13.44 2.83 4.73
N GLY A 59 13.72 3.01 3.43
CA GLY A 59 13.47 2.03 2.38
C GLY A 59 12.09 2.07 1.72
N GLY A 60 11.29 3.12 1.94
CA GLY A 60 10.04 3.35 1.23
C GLY A 60 10.19 4.29 0.03
N SER A 61 9.05 4.78 -0.49
CA SER A 61 9.01 5.68 -1.66
C SER A 61 8.85 7.16 -1.32
N GLY A 62 8.65 7.52 -0.04
CA GLY A 62 8.48 8.91 0.40
C GLY A 62 7.26 9.64 -0.17
N LEU A 63 6.28 8.90 -0.71
CA LEU A 63 5.05 9.45 -1.27
C LEU A 63 4.13 10.00 -0.17
N GLY A 64 3.23 10.89 -0.55
CA GLY A 64 2.31 11.57 0.35
C GLY A 64 0.93 10.90 0.44
N LEU A 65 0.04 11.59 1.13
CA LEU A 65 -1.32 11.12 1.38
C LEU A 65 -2.18 11.07 0.10
N ALA A 66 -1.92 11.96 -0.87
CA ALA A 66 -2.67 11.98 -2.13
C ALA A 66 -2.37 10.71 -2.94
N GLU A 67 -1.11 10.33 -3.02
CA GLU A 67 -0.63 9.14 -3.72
C GLU A 67 -1.15 7.87 -3.05
N ALA A 68 -1.07 7.80 -1.71
CA ALA A 68 -1.67 6.70 -0.94
C ALA A 68 -3.18 6.58 -1.16
N SER A 69 -3.89 7.72 -1.22
CA SER A 69 -5.33 7.73 -1.50
C SER A 69 -5.64 7.17 -2.89
N VAL A 70 -4.85 7.54 -3.89
CA VAL A 70 -4.99 7.02 -5.26
C VAL A 70 -4.74 5.51 -5.32
N ILE A 71 -3.75 4.99 -4.61
CA ILE A 71 -3.50 3.54 -4.53
C ILE A 71 -4.75 2.81 -4.00
N LEU A 72 -5.29 3.26 -2.87
CA LEU A 72 -6.45 2.62 -2.24
C LEU A 72 -7.71 2.76 -3.10
N GLU A 73 -7.92 3.93 -3.71
CA GLU A 73 -9.03 4.18 -4.61
C GLU A 73 -9.01 3.22 -5.80
N GLU A 74 -7.84 3.05 -6.42
CA GLU A 74 -7.72 2.22 -7.62
C GLU A 74 -7.90 0.72 -7.32
N VAL A 75 -7.45 0.26 -6.14
CA VAL A 75 -7.73 -1.12 -5.67
C VAL A 75 -9.24 -1.37 -5.56
N ASN A 76 -9.98 -0.44 -4.94
CA ASN A 76 -11.43 -0.56 -4.83
C ASN A 76 -12.12 -0.46 -6.20
N ARG A 77 -11.62 0.42 -7.08
CA ARG A 77 -12.12 0.58 -8.45
C ARG A 77 -11.97 -0.69 -9.28
N CYS A 78 -10.91 -1.46 -9.05
CA CYS A 78 -10.68 -2.76 -9.69
C CYS A 78 -11.53 -3.90 -9.11
N GLY A 79 -12.38 -3.62 -8.10
CA GLY A 79 -13.24 -4.60 -7.45
C GLY A 79 -12.57 -5.36 -6.30
N GLY A 80 -11.38 -4.93 -5.86
CA GLY A 80 -10.71 -5.45 -4.67
C GLY A 80 -11.15 -4.74 -3.38
N ASN A 81 -10.63 -5.20 -2.24
CA ASN A 81 -10.88 -4.58 -0.94
C ASN A 81 -9.61 -3.91 -0.39
N SER A 82 -9.51 -2.59 -0.55
CA SER A 82 -8.37 -1.81 -0.07
C SER A 82 -8.25 -1.76 1.46
N GLY A 83 -9.31 -2.10 2.20
CA GLY A 83 -9.28 -2.15 3.66
C GLY A 83 -8.26 -3.15 4.21
N THR A 84 -7.94 -4.19 3.42
CA THR A 84 -6.96 -5.22 3.78
C THR A 84 -5.51 -4.73 3.76
N ILE A 85 -5.23 -3.65 3.02
CA ILE A 85 -3.90 -3.04 2.86
C ILE A 85 -3.80 -1.65 3.52
N HIS A 86 -4.94 -0.99 3.77
CA HIS A 86 -5.01 0.35 4.37
C HIS A 86 -4.33 0.44 5.75
N GLY A 87 -4.46 -0.60 6.57
CA GLY A 87 -3.95 -0.59 7.95
C GLY A 87 -2.45 -0.34 8.01
N GLN A 88 -1.67 -0.93 7.09
CA GLN A 88 -0.23 -0.74 7.03
C GLN A 88 0.12 0.71 6.69
N MET A 89 -0.52 1.29 5.66
CA MET A 89 -0.29 2.68 5.26
C MET A 89 -0.61 3.67 6.39
N TYR A 90 -1.75 3.51 7.08
CA TYR A 90 -2.19 4.43 8.12
C TYR A 90 -1.34 4.35 9.39
N ASN A 91 -0.99 3.13 9.83
CA ASN A 91 -0.22 2.93 11.06
C ASN A 91 1.20 3.51 10.96
N MET A 92 1.81 3.51 9.77
CA MET A 92 3.14 4.09 9.56
C MET A 92 3.17 5.58 9.89
N PHE A 93 2.11 6.30 9.53
CA PHE A 93 2.05 7.75 9.77
C PHE A 93 2.10 8.08 11.26
N THR A 94 1.49 7.25 12.11
CA THR A 94 1.56 7.41 13.57
C THR A 94 2.99 7.30 14.08
N LEU A 95 3.74 6.29 13.60
CA LEU A 95 5.14 6.07 13.95
C LEU A 95 6.06 7.17 13.39
N LEU A 96 5.86 7.58 12.13
CA LEU A 96 6.62 8.65 11.50
C LEU A 96 6.46 9.97 12.25
N ARG A 97 5.24 10.29 12.67
CA ARG A 97 4.93 11.56 13.33
C ARG A 97 5.31 11.59 14.80
N ASN A 98 5.11 10.51 15.53
CA ASN A 98 5.19 10.50 17.00
C ASN A 98 6.25 9.54 17.57
N GLY A 99 6.86 8.70 16.73
CA GLY A 99 7.89 7.78 17.16
C GLY A 99 9.20 8.47 17.50
N SER A 100 9.97 7.89 18.41
CA SER A 100 11.37 8.24 18.62
C SER A 100 12.22 7.84 17.41
N GLU A 101 13.41 8.43 17.28
CA GLU A 101 14.36 8.03 16.22
C GLU A 101 14.76 6.55 16.33
N GLU A 102 14.86 6.02 17.54
CA GLU A 102 15.12 4.60 17.77
C GLU A 102 13.98 3.72 17.26
N GLN A 103 12.72 4.08 17.55
CA GLN A 103 11.55 3.36 17.04
C GLN A 103 11.48 3.41 15.51
N LYS A 104 11.71 4.58 14.91
CA LYS A 104 11.68 4.75 13.45
C LYS A 104 12.73 3.87 12.77
N ARG A 105 13.98 3.94 13.24
CA ARG A 105 15.11 3.14 12.72
C ARG A 105 14.89 1.64 12.86
N TYR A 106 14.20 1.20 13.92
CA TYR A 106 13.91 -0.21 14.13
C TYR A 106 12.75 -0.70 13.27
N TYR A 107 11.61 -0.01 13.30
CA TYR A 107 10.36 -0.51 12.72
C TYR A 107 10.19 -0.19 11.23
N LEU A 108 10.53 1.02 10.79
CA LEU A 108 10.23 1.46 9.42
C LEU A 108 10.94 0.64 8.34
N PRO A 109 12.24 0.28 8.48
CA PRO A 109 12.91 -0.57 7.49
C PRO A 109 12.29 -1.96 7.38
N ARG A 110 11.88 -2.55 8.51
CA ARG A 110 11.23 -3.86 8.56
C ARG A 110 9.89 -3.83 7.84
N LEU A 111 9.09 -2.79 8.13
CA LEU A 111 7.80 -2.55 7.50
C LEU A 111 7.92 -2.24 6.01
N ALA A 112 8.97 -1.53 5.60
CA ALA A 112 9.27 -1.28 4.20
C ALA A 112 9.63 -2.57 3.43
N SER A 113 10.33 -3.50 4.10
CA SER A 113 10.69 -4.80 3.52
C SER A 113 9.59 -5.86 3.58
N GLY A 114 8.53 -5.64 4.38
CA GLY A 114 7.45 -6.60 4.60
C GLY A 114 7.77 -7.71 5.62
N GLU A 115 8.73 -7.50 6.53
CA GLU A 115 9.09 -8.42 7.63
C GLU A 115 8.14 -8.33 8.84
#